data_AF-A0A522U8U1-F1
#
_entry.id   AF-A0A522U8U1-F1
#
_cell.length_a   1.000
_cell.length_b   1.000
_cell.length_c   1.000
_cell.angle_alpha   90.00
_cell.angle_beta   90.00
_cell.angle_gamma   90.00
#
_symmetry.space_group_name_H-M   'P 1'
#
loop_
_entity.id
_entity.type
_entity.pdbx_description
1 polymer ?
#
loop_
_entity_poly.entity_id
_entity_poly.type
_entity_poly.pdbx_seq_one_letter_code
_entity_poly.pdbx_strand_id
1 'polypeptide(L)' 'MNVSEAIRKRCSVRQFSDGIIPDDYLCRILEAARWAPSPFNTQPWEFIIIKNKETLIAISKYARYSGYLSDAPMA' A
#
# COMPACT_ATOMS: atom_id res chain seq x y z
N MET A 1 17.18 0.89 12.24
CA MET A 1 17.02 1.89 11.17
C MET A 1 16.29 3.08 11.76
N ASN A 2 16.76 4.30 11.52
CA ASN A 2 16.05 5.53 11.93
C ASN A 2 15.21 6.11 10.77
N VAL A 3 14.43 7.15 11.04
CA VAL A 3 13.52 7.77 10.06
C VAL A 3 14.28 8.30 8.83
N SER A 4 15.39 9.01 9.03
CA SER A 4 16.17 9.57 7.92
C SER A 4 16.77 8.50 7.01
N GLU A 5 17.23 7.39 7.58
CA GLU A 5 17.70 6.23 6.82
C GLU A 5 16.57 5.56 6.04
N ALA A 6 15.40 5.38 6.67
CA ALA A 6 14.24 4.75 6.04
C ALA A 6 13.80 5.52 4.78
N ILE A 7 13.73 6.85 4.87
CA ILE A 7 13.36 7.72 3.75
C ILE A 7 14.36 7.60 2.60
N ARG A 8 15.67 7.66 2.89
CA ARG A 8 16.72 7.60 1.87
C ARG A 8 16.83 6.22 1.20
N LYS A 9 16.58 5.14 1.94
CA LYS A 9 16.69 3.76 1.44
C LYS A 9 15.42 3.25 0.76
N ARG A 10 14.30 3.97 0.85
CA ARG A 10 13.04 3.56 0.22
C ARG A 10 13.26 3.34 -1.28
N CYS A 11 12.72 2.25 -1.81
CA CYS A 11 12.65 1.93 -3.23
C CYS A 11 11.23 1.45 -3.59
N SER A 12 10.88 1.45 -4.87
CA SER A 12 9.59 0.93 -5.35
C SER A 12 9.76 -0.54 -5.70
N VAL A 13 9.17 -1.42 -4.88
CA VAL A 13 9.20 -2.87 -5.08
C VAL A 13 8.08 -3.27 -6.04
N ARG A 14 8.39 -4.16 -7.00
CA ARG A 14 7.44 -4.67 -8.02
C ARG A 14 7.45 -6.19 -8.16
N GLN A 15 8.10 -6.88 -7.22
CA GLN A 15 8.12 -8.33 -7.11
C GLN A 15 7.92 -8.66 -5.64
N PHE A 16 6.96 -9.51 -5.35
CA PHE A 16 6.52 -9.82 -3.99
C PHE A 16 6.67 -11.31 -3.74
N SER A 17 7.00 -11.65 -2.50
CA SER A 17 6.87 -13.04 -2.04
C SER A 17 5.40 -13.38 -1.82
N ASP A 18 5.07 -14.66 -1.94
CA ASP A 18 3.78 -15.16 -1.50
C ASP A 18 3.65 -14.97 0.03
N GLY A 19 2.44 -14.60 0.48
CA GLY A 19 2.17 -14.47 1.91
C GLY A 19 0.98 -13.57 2.22
N ILE A 20 0.44 -13.75 3.42
CA ILE A 20 -0.61 -12.89 3.97
C ILE A 20 0.08 -11.81 4.80
N ILE A 21 -0.30 -10.55 4.57
CA ILE A 21 0.10 -9.45 5.44
C ILE A 21 -0.85 -9.43 6.65
N PRO A 22 -0.36 -9.57 7.88
CA PRO A 22 -1.21 -9.51 9.07
C PRO A 22 -1.87 -8.13 9.24
N ASP A 23 -3.11 -8.13 9.73
CA ASP A 23 -3.92 -6.91 9.84
C ASP A 23 -3.31 -5.85 10.78
N ASP A 24 -2.54 -6.25 11.79
CA ASP A 24 -1.83 -5.30 12.66
C ASP A 24 -0.89 -4.38 11.86
N TYR A 25 -0.14 -4.94 10.90
CA TYR A 25 0.75 -4.14 10.06
C TYR A 25 -0.04 -3.13 9.23
N LEU A 26 -1.19 -3.54 8.71
CA LEU A 26 -2.07 -2.68 7.92
C LEU A 26 -2.65 -1.55 8.77
N CYS A 27 -3.16 -1.86 9.96
CA CYS A 27 -3.67 -0.87 10.91
C CYS A 27 -2.58 0.16 11.26
N ARG A 28 -1.35 -0.28 11.50
CA ARG A 28 -0.22 0.63 11.78
C ARG A 28 0.12 1.56 10.62
N ILE A 29 0.04 1.07 9.37
CA ILE A 29 0.26 1.87 8.17
C ILE A 29 -0.86 2.91 8.00
N LEU A 30 -2.11 2.50 8.15
CA LEU A 30 -3.27 3.39 8.03
C LEU A 30 -3.30 4.44 9.13
N GLU A 31 -2.96 4.08 10.37
CA GLU A 31 -2.83 5.05 11.45
C GLU A 31 -1.74 6.09 11.15
N ALA A 32 -0.58 5.67 10.65
CA ALA A 32 0.46 6.60 10.23
C ALA A 32 -0.01 7.53 9.11
N ALA A 33 -0.80 7.03 8.15
CA ALA A 33 -1.39 7.84 7.08
C ALA A 33 -2.44 8.83 7.62
N ARG A 34 -3.28 8.41 8.58
CA ARG A 34 -4.28 9.26 9.24
C ARG A 34 -3.67 10.44 9.98
N TRP A 35 -2.47 10.27 10.55
CA TRP A 35 -1.72 11.33 11.23
C TRP A 35 -1.07 12.34 10.27
N ALA A 36 -1.12 12.13 8.96
CA ALA A 36 -0.63 13.12 8.00
C ALA A 36 -1.45 14.42 8.09
N PRO A 37 -0.80 15.59 7.95
CA PRO A 37 -1.51 16.87 8.02
C PRO A 37 -2.53 16.99 6.88
N SER A 38 -3.71 17.53 7.18
CA SER A 38 -4.75 17.81 6.20
C SER A 38 -5.23 19.27 6.30
N PRO A 39 -5.61 19.92 5.18
CA PRO A 39 -6.17 21.27 5.19
C PRO A 39 -7.35 21.37 6.15
N PHE A 40 -7.34 22.33 7.07
CA PHE A 40 -8.43 22.56 8.04
C PHE A 40 -8.87 21.31 8.83
N ASN A 41 -7.98 20.32 9.01
CA ASN A 41 -8.30 19.04 9.66
C ASN A 41 -9.47 18.26 9.01
N THR A 42 -9.70 18.44 7.71
CA THR A 42 -10.80 17.78 6.99
C THR A 42 -10.65 16.26 6.91
N GLN A 43 -9.42 15.74 7.08
CA GLN A 43 -9.12 14.31 7.00
C GLN A 43 -9.73 13.66 5.74
N PRO A 44 -9.44 14.17 4.53
CA PRO A 44 -10.13 13.77 3.30
C PRO A 44 -9.66 12.41 2.74
N TRP A 45 -8.92 11.64 3.54
CA TRP A 45 -8.27 10.42 3.10
C TRP A 45 -9.25 9.24 3.15
N GLU A 46 -9.50 8.62 2.00
CA GLU A 46 -10.23 7.36 1.90
C GLU A 46 -9.28 6.26 1.43
N PHE A 47 -9.25 5.15 2.15
CA PHE A 47 -8.39 4.01 1.84
C PHE A 47 -9.26 2.80 1.51
N ILE A 48 -9.00 2.18 0.36
CA ILE A 48 -9.62 0.92 -0.06
C ILE A 48 -8.55 -0.15 -0.03
N ILE A 49 -8.75 -1.18 0.77
CA ILE A 49 -7.85 -2.31 0.88
C ILE A 49 -8.37 -3.44 0.00
N ILE A 50 -7.55 -3.95 -0.89
CA ILE A 50 -7.89 -5.04 -1.81
C ILE A 50 -7.02 -6.25 -1.47
N LYS A 51 -7.64 -7.25 -0.83
CA LYS A 51 -7.03 -8.57 -0.57
C LYS A 51 -7.52 -9.65 -1.55
N ASN A 52 -8.60 -9.39 -2.29
CA ASN A 52 -9.15 -10.35 -3.25
C ASN A 52 -8.24 -10.44 -4.49
N LYS A 53 -7.74 -11.64 -4.77
CA LYS A 53 -6.74 -11.87 -5.81
C LYS A 53 -7.29 -11.66 -7.21
N GLU A 54 -8.54 -12.05 -7.47
CA GLU A 54 -9.19 -11.84 -8.76
C GLU A 54 -9.32 -10.35 -9.09
N THR A 55 -9.64 -9.54 -8.09
CA THR A 55 -9.72 -8.07 -8.20
C THR A 55 -8.35 -7.48 -8.52
N LEU A 56 -7.29 -7.92 -7.84
CA LEU A 56 -5.92 -7.48 -8.12
C LEU A 56 -5.47 -7.84 -9.54
N ILE A 57 -5.78 -9.05 -10.00
CA ILE A 57 -5.50 -9.49 -11.37
C ILE A 57 -6.27 -8.64 -12.37
N ALA A 58 -7.53 -8.30 -12.10
CA ALA A 58 -8.29 -7.40 -12.95
C ALA A 58 -7.63 -6.01 -13.03
N ILE A 59 -7.30 -5.39 -11.88
CA ILE A 59 -6.66 -4.07 -11.79
C ILE A 59 -5.29 -4.04 -12.49
N SER A 60 -4.53 -5.14 -12.42
CA SER A 60 -3.21 -5.26 -13.07
C SER A 60 -3.26 -5.05 -14.60
N LYS A 61 -4.44 -5.20 -15.21
CA LYS A 61 -4.65 -5.06 -16.67
C LYS A 61 -5.08 -3.67 -17.11
N TYR A 62 -5.51 -2.80 -16.18
CA TYR A 62 -6.09 -1.50 -16.54
C TYR A 62 -5.06 -0.37 -16.67
N ALA A 63 -3.96 -0.39 -15.91
CA ALA A 63 -2.97 0.69 -15.95
C ALA A 63 -1.66 0.25 -16.60
N ARG A 64 -1.02 1.17 -17.32
CA ARG A 64 0.19 0.92 -18.15
C ARG A 64 1.33 0.21 -17.43
N TYR A 65 1.45 0.37 -16.12
CA TYR A 65 2.53 -0.20 -15.32
C TYR A 65 2.04 -1.03 -14.13
N SER A 66 0.75 -1.42 -14.07
CA SER A 66 0.19 -2.14 -12.92
C SER A 66 0.34 -3.66 -12.98
N GLY A 67 1.09 -4.21 -13.94
CA GLY A 67 1.27 -5.65 -14.09
C GLY A 67 1.74 -6.36 -12.81
N TYR A 68 2.57 -5.70 -12.00
CA TYR A 68 3.06 -6.26 -10.73
C TYR A 68 1.97 -6.50 -9.66
N LEU A 69 0.77 -5.92 -9.83
CA LEU A 69 -0.34 -6.13 -8.91
C LEU A 69 -0.91 -7.56 -9.02
N SER A 70 -0.72 -8.25 -10.14
CA SER A 70 -1.17 -9.64 -10.28
C SER A 70 -0.56 -10.53 -9.21
N ASP A 71 0.67 -10.22 -8.79
CA ASP A 71 1.47 -11.03 -7.88
C ASP A 71 1.52 -10.41 -6.47
N ALA A 72 1.02 -9.19 -6.30
CA ALA A 72 0.96 -8.54 -4.99
C ALA A 72 0.02 -9.30 -4.02
N PRO A 73 0.36 -9.36 -2.71
CA PRO A 73 -0.48 -9.98 -1.70
C PRO A 73 -1.72 -9.12 -1.35
N MET A 74 -1.60 -7.80 -1.52
CA MET A 74 -2.69 -6.83 -1.38
C MET A 74 -2.35 -5.52 -2.10
N ALA A 75 -3.35 -4.67 -2.32
CA ALA A 75 -3.22 -3.28 -2.76
C ALA A 75 -4.00 -2.33 -1.87
#